data_AF-A0A7Y4L9L2-F1
#
_entry.id   AF-A0A7Y4L9L2-F1
#
_cell.length_a   1.000
_cell.length_b   1.000
_cell.length_c   1.000
_cell.angle_alpha   90.00
_cell.angle_beta   90.00
_cell.angle_gamma   90.00
#
_symmetry.space_group_name_H-M   'P 1'
#
loop_
_entity.id
_entity.type
_entity.pdbx_description
1 polymer ?
#
loop_
_entity_poly.entity_id
_entity_poly.type
_entity_poly.pdbx_seq_one_letter_code
_entity_poly.pdbx_strand_id
1 'polypeptide(L)'
;MKFSRTLMVLPFFVVLAACQTTGSASKNTTAASTNSSPVASTATSTTTQPTQAATVEVFAASAKKVANYRPVPLDETHTIYVSPHPIFRRTSVASVGAPVQDAQKNVYVRLNLKEHGITALKSVPKGQGFVTVIGGQVASLRGFRKDDGFYFQVRDEAAAQAITEAIVGQKTQ
;
A
#
# COMPACT_ATOMS: atom_id res chain seq x y z
N MET A 1 -55.89 -13.86 -4.28
CA MET A 1 -55.55 -13.91 -5.72
C MET A 1 -54.08 -14.27 -5.85
N LYS A 2 -53.78 -15.34 -6.59
CA LYS A 2 -52.43 -15.82 -6.94
C LYS A 2 -51.84 -14.88 -8.00
N PHE A 3 -50.59 -14.44 -7.84
CA PHE A 3 -49.75 -14.10 -8.99
C PHE A 3 -48.36 -14.70 -8.82
N SER A 4 -47.97 -15.38 -9.88
CA SER A 4 -46.86 -16.31 -9.99
C SER A 4 -45.54 -15.59 -10.29
N ARG A 5 -44.47 -16.29 -9.91
CA ARG A 5 -43.04 -16.07 -10.17
C ARG A 5 -42.71 -15.78 -11.64
N THR A 6 -41.66 -14.98 -11.88
CA THR A 6 -40.63 -15.28 -12.90
C THR A 6 -39.26 -14.75 -12.46
N LEU A 7 -38.31 -15.68 -12.38
CA LEU A 7 -36.88 -15.53 -12.17
C LEU A 7 -36.23 -15.20 -13.52
N MET A 8 -35.37 -14.19 -13.63
CA MET A 8 -34.55 -13.98 -14.84
C MET A 8 -33.09 -13.76 -14.44
N VAL A 9 -32.32 -14.83 -14.56
CA VAL A 9 -30.86 -14.90 -14.41
C VAL A 9 -30.25 -14.51 -15.75
N LEU A 10 -29.33 -13.55 -15.77
CA LEU A 10 -28.59 -13.16 -16.96
C LEU A 10 -27.10 -13.50 -16.78
N PRO A 11 -26.56 -14.55 -17.43
CA PRO A 11 -25.14 -14.80 -17.47
C PRO A 11 -24.53 -14.18 -18.75
N PHE A 12 -23.60 -13.24 -18.59
CA PHE A 12 -22.70 -12.85 -19.68
C PHE A 12 -21.31 -13.47 -19.42
N PHE A 13 -21.07 -14.60 -20.07
CA PHE A 13 -19.72 -15.11 -20.34
C PHE A 13 -19.27 -14.54 -21.69
N VAL A 14 -18.16 -13.80 -21.70
CA VAL A 14 -17.43 -13.48 -22.93
C VAL A 14 -16.19 -14.37 -22.96
N VAL A 15 -16.27 -15.44 -23.76
CA VAL A 15 -15.14 -16.27 -24.15
C VAL A 15 -14.38 -15.53 -25.23
N LEU A 16 -13.14 -15.10 -24.94
CA LEU A 16 -12.25 -14.58 -25.98
C LEU A 16 -11.56 -15.77 -26.64
N ALA A 17 -12.01 -16.08 -27.85
CA ALA A 17 -11.48 -17.12 -28.70
C ALA A 17 -10.03 -16.83 -29.13
N ALA A 18 -9.28 -17.91 -29.29
CA ALA A 18 -7.93 -17.98 -29.81
C ALA A 18 -7.80 -17.35 -31.20
N CYS A 19 -6.70 -16.62 -31.43
CA CYS A 19 -6.18 -16.36 -32.77
C CYS A 19 -4.92 -17.22 -32.94
N GLN A 20 -5.11 -18.34 -33.63
CA GLN A 20 -4.02 -19.19 -34.13
C GLN A 20 -3.50 -18.55 -35.43
N THR A 21 -2.19 -18.39 -35.55
CA THR A 21 -1.54 -18.13 -36.84
C THR A 21 -0.58 -19.28 -37.16
N THR A 22 -0.76 -19.84 -38.34
CA THR A 22 -0.08 -21.01 -38.92
C THR A 22 0.98 -20.55 -39.93
N GLY A 23 2.08 -21.31 -40.03
CA GLY A 23 3.03 -21.31 -41.16
C GLY A 23 4.48 -21.24 -40.68
N SER A 24 5.39 -22.19 -40.90
CA SER A 24 5.50 -23.17 -41.99
C SER A 24 6.25 -24.43 -41.53
N ALA A 25 5.91 -25.56 -42.14
CA ALA A 25 6.53 -26.87 -41.95
C ALA A 25 7.92 -27.00 -42.61
N SER A 26 8.80 -27.84 -42.06
CA SER A 26 9.69 -28.68 -42.88
C SER A 26 10.22 -29.92 -42.13
N LYS A 27 9.62 -31.07 -42.51
CA LYS A 27 10.18 -32.41 -42.78
C LYS A 27 11.31 -33.03 -41.92
N ASN A 28 10.92 -34.19 -41.35
CA ASN A 28 11.51 -35.53 -41.57
C ASN A 28 12.77 -35.94 -40.80
N THR A 29 12.64 -36.94 -39.91
CA THR A 29 13.23 -38.31 -40.02
C THR A 29 13.50 -38.93 -38.65
N THR A 30 13.01 -40.15 -38.46
CA THR A 30 13.21 -41.10 -37.37
C THR A 30 14.67 -41.58 -37.22
N ALA A 31 15.21 -41.67 -36.00
CA ALA A 31 16.15 -42.72 -35.57
C ALA A 31 16.41 -42.68 -34.05
N ALA A 32 16.50 -43.86 -33.44
CA ALA A 32 16.83 -44.12 -32.04
C ALA A 32 18.36 -44.02 -31.77
N SER A 33 18.78 -43.61 -30.57
CA SER A 33 19.64 -44.38 -29.65
C SER A 33 20.19 -43.53 -28.47
N THR A 34 20.34 -44.20 -27.33
CA THR A 34 21.04 -43.93 -26.05
C THR A 34 22.08 -42.80 -25.93
N ASN A 35 21.94 -41.93 -24.91
CA ASN A 35 22.90 -41.71 -23.79
C ASN A 35 22.61 -40.42 -22.97
N SER A 36 22.66 -40.56 -21.63
CA SER A 36 23.09 -39.56 -20.61
C SER A 36 22.25 -38.30 -20.31
N SER A 37 21.81 -38.19 -19.05
CA SER A 37 21.39 -36.98 -18.29
C SER A 37 22.37 -35.79 -18.43
N PRO A 38 22.00 -34.49 -18.26
CA PRO A 38 21.22 -33.95 -17.12
C PRO A 38 20.21 -32.80 -17.38
N VAL A 39 19.34 -32.59 -16.38
CA VAL A 39 18.71 -31.35 -15.85
C VAL A 39 18.42 -30.18 -16.82
N ALA A 40 17.14 -29.78 -16.90
CA ALA A 40 16.75 -28.39 -17.19
C ALA A 40 15.48 -28.02 -16.41
N SER A 41 15.69 -27.47 -15.21
CA SER A 41 14.69 -26.75 -14.43
C SER A 41 14.17 -25.56 -15.24
N THR A 42 12.85 -25.45 -15.39
CA THR A 42 12.19 -24.27 -15.92
C THR A 42 12.36 -23.13 -14.93
N ALA A 43 13.40 -22.31 -15.14
CA ALA A 43 13.57 -21.05 -14.44
C ALA A 43 12.50 -20.08 -14.94
N THR A 44 11.43 -19.91 -14.17
CA THR A 44 10.56 -18.74 -14.26
C THR A 44 11.42 -17.51 -13.98
N SER A 45 11.75 -16.76 -15.04
CA SER A 45 12.42 -15.48 -14.91
C SER A 45 11.44 -14.47 -14.28
N THR A 46 11.47 -14.37 -12.96
CA THR A 46 10.90 -13.22 -12.26
C THR A 46 11.80 -12.03 -12.57
N THR A 47 11.35 -11.14 -13.47
CA THR A 47 11.95 -9.83 -13.66
C THR A 47 11.74 -9.03 -12.37
N THR A 48 12.71 -9.08 -11.46
CA THR A 48 12.70 -8.27 -10.24
C THR A 48 12.99 -6.83 -10.60
N GLN A 49 11.95 -6.07 -10.91
CA GLN A 49 12.05 -4.62 -11.02
C GLN A 49 12.32 -4.05 -9.61
N PRO A 50 13.35 -3.20 -9.43
CA PRO A 50 13.57 -2.55 -8.15
C PRO A 50 12.33 -1.73 -7.81
N THR A 51 11.64 -2.12 -6.74
CA THR A 51 10.45 -1.40 -6.28
C THR A 51 10.94 -0.16 -5.54
N GLN A 52 10.80 1.01 -6.20
CA GLN A 52 11.09 2.31 -5.62
C GLN A 52 10.40 2.44 -4.25
N ALA A 53 11.16 2.81 -3.22
CA ALA A 53 10.62 3.06 -1.88
C ALA A 53 9.46 4.07 -1.94
N ALA A 54 8.34 3.74 -1.28
CA ALA A 54 7.16 4.56 -1.24
C ALA A 54 7.42 5.92 -0.58
N THR A 55 6.74 6.95 -1.08
CA THR A 55 6.74 8.26 -0.43
C THR A 55 6.03 8.16 0.92
N VAL A 56 6.43 9.02 1.85
CA VAL A 56 5.80 9.17 3.17
C VAL A 56 5.59 10.65 3.38
N GLU A 57 4.36 11.05 3.68
CA GLU A 57 4.00 12.42 3.99
C GLU A 57 3.03 12.43 5.17
N VAL A 58 3.32 13.26 6.18
CA VAL A 58 2.45 13.41 7.35
C VAL A 58 2.02 14.85 7.47
N PHE A 59 0.71 15.07 7.51
CA PHE A 59 0.07 16.38 7.56
C PHE A 59 -0.57 16.61 8.93
N ALA A 60 -0.66 17.87 9.35
CA ALA A 60 -1.44 18.23 10.52
C ALA A 60 -2.93 18.23 10.13
N ALA A 61 -3.79 17.80 11.04
CA ALA A 61 -5.22 17.77 10.79
C ALA A 61 -6.02 18.22 12.01
N SER A 62 -7.22 18.73 11.77
CA SER A 62 -8.13 19.22 12.80
C SER A 62 -9.56 18.87 12.45
N ALA A 63 -10.36 18.47 13.44
CA ALA A 63 -11.81 18.32 13.29
C ALA A 63 -12.53 19.68 13.26
N LYS A 64 -11.87 20.76 13.71
CA LYS A 64 -12.36 22.13 13.68
C LYS A 64 -11.73 22.90 12.53
N LYS A 65 -12.45 23.89 12.00
CA LYS A 65 -11.94 24.79 10.97
C LYS A 65 -10.70 25.53 11.50
N VAL A 66 -9.60 25.48 10.74
CA VAL A 66 -8.35 26.19 11.00
C VAL A 66 -8.03 27.05 9.79
N ALA A 67 -7.51 28.26 10.02
CA ALA A 67 -7.09 29.15 8.94
C ALA A 67 -6.06 28.46 8.04
N ASN A 68 -6.21 28.63 6.73
CA ASN A 68 -5.33 28.08 5.69
C ASN A 68 -5.27 26.53 5.61
N TYR A 69 -6.09 25.81 6.37
CA TYR A 69 -6.23 24.37 6.20
C TYR A 69 -7.31 24.07 5.15
N ARG A 70 -7.06 23.03 4.35
CA ARG A 70 -8.00 22.59 3.31
C ARG A 70 -9.07 21.68 3.92
N PRO A 71 -10.36 21.93 3.68
CA PRO A 71 -11.41 20.99 4.09
C PRO A 71 -11.34 19.73 3.22
N VAL A 72 -11.45 18.57 3.87
CA VAL A 72 -11.51 17.25 3.25
C VAL A 72 -12.72 16.53 3.84
N PRO A 73 -13.79 16.32 3.04
CA PRO A 73 -14.94 15.56 3.51
C PRO A 73 -14.55 14.09 3.69
N LEU A 74 -14.94 13.51 4.82
CA LEU A 74 -14.81 12.06 5.08
C LEU A 74 -16.10 11.34 4.72
N ASP A 75 -17.23 11.96 5.04
CA ASP A 75 -18.58 11.55 4.69
C ASP A 75 -19.51 12.78 4.64
N GLU A 76 -20.81 12.58 4.51
CA GLU A 76 -21.82 13.65 4.40
C GLU A 76 -21.88 14.55 5.63
N THR A 77 -21.43 14.06 6.79
CA THR A 77 -21.55 14.72 8.10
C THR A 77 -20.21 15.09 8.74
N HIS A 78 -19.11 14.48 8.28
CA HIS A 78 -17.78 14.70 8.85
C HIS A 78 -16.84 15.31 7.81
N THR A 79 -16.21 16.41 8.19
CA THR A 79 -15.12 17.04 7.44
C THR A 79 -13.93 17.23 8.35
N ILE A 80 -12.75 16.87 7.88
CA ILE A 80 -11.48 17.22 8.53
C ILE A 80 -10.81 18.35 7.78
N TYR A 81 -10.04 19.17 8.49
CA TYR A 81 -9.26 20.26 7.93
C TYR A 81 -7.80 19.84 7.98
N VAL A 82 -7.12 19.82 6.84
CA VAL A 82 -5.74 19.31 6.70
C VAL A 82 -4.80 20.43 6.28
N SER A 83 -3.59 20.47 6.85
CA SER A 83 -2.58 21.44 6.46
C SER A 83 -2.22 21.28 4.97
N PRO A 84 -2.00 22.37 4.23
CA PRO A 84 -1.67 22.31 2.81
C PRO A 84 -0.26 21.77 2.54
N HIS A 85 0.59 21.77 3.56
CA HIS A 85 1.97 21.27 3.50
C HIS A 85 2.16 20.15 4.55
N PRO A 86 2.96 19.12 4.22
CA PRO A 86 3.29 18.09 5.18
C PRO A 86 4.19 18.66 6.28
N ILE A 87 3.96 18.22 7.51
CA ILE A 87 4.82 18.48 8.67
C ILE A 87 6.21 17.88 8.42
N PHE A 88 6.24 16.65 7.89
CA PHE A 88 7.47 16.00 7.48
C PHE A 88 7.23 15.01 6.33
N ARG A 89 8.32 14.64 5.66
CA ARG A 89 8.34 13.69 4.54
C ARG A 89 9.27 12.50 4.80
N ARG A 90 9.33 11.55 3.85
CA ARG A 90 10.22 10.36 3.89
C ARG A 90 11.66 10.69 4.27
N THR A 91 12.21 11.82 3.83
CA THR A 91 13.57 12.27 4.15
C THR A 91 13.82 12.47 5.65
N SER A 92 12.77 12.74 6.42
CA SER A 92 12.79 12.90 7.88
C SER A 92 12.63 11.58 8.65
N VAL A 93 12.37 10.47 7.95
CA VAL A 93 12.26 9.14 8.55
C VAL A 93 13.63 8.47 8.52
N ALA A 94 14.15 8.07 9.68
CA ALA A 94 15.41 7.36 9.84
C ALA A 94 15.24 5.85 9.55
N SER A 95 14.20 5.25 10.11
CA SER A 95 13.86 3.84 9.89
C SER A 95 12.37 3.59 10.15
N VAL A 96 11.88 2.43 9.73
CA VAL A 96 10.54 1.94 10.07
C VAL A 96 10.71 0.81 11.07
N GLY A 97 10.02 0.90 12.20
CA GLY A 97 10.01 -0.15 13.22
C GLY A 97 9.09 -1.29 12.82
N ALA A 98 9.21 -2.43 13.52
CA ALA A 98 8.25 -3.51 13.40
C ALA A 98 6.83 -3.02 13.75
N PRO A 99 5.78 -3.60 13.13
CA PRO A 99 4.40 -3.36 13.54
C PRO A 99 4.21 -3.61 15.04
N VAL A 100 3.42 -2.76 15.67
CA VAL A 100 3.11 -2.85 17.11
C VAL A 100 1.61 -2.99 17.27
N GLN A 101 1.18 -3.88 18.17
CA GLN A 101 -0.22 -4.03 18.54
C GLN A 101 -0.42 -3.54 19.99
N ASP A 102 -1.47 -2.76 20.24
CA ASP A 102 -1.85 -2.38 21.61
C ASP A 102 -2.74 -3.44 22.29
N ALA A 103 -3.09 -3.21 23.56
CA ALA A 103 -3.95 -4.10 24.33
C ALA A 103 -5.37 -4.25 23.72
N GLN A 104 -5.81 -3.24 22.97
CA GLN A 104 -7.11 -3.18 22.29
C GLN A 104 -7.07 -3.75 20.87
N LYS A 105 -5.97 -4.43 20.50
CA LYS A 105 -5.75 -5.04 19.18
C LYS A 105 -5.64 -4.06 18.02
N ASN A 106 -5.49 -2.76 18.28
CA ASN A 106 -5.17 -1.81 17.22
C ASN A 106 -3.72 -2.02 16.78
N VAL A 107 -3.50 -2.00 15.46
CA VAL A 107 -2.18 -2.20 14.86
C VAL A 107 -1.61 -0.85 14.43
N TYR A 108 -0.32 -0.63 14.71
CA TYR A 108 0.39 0.61 14.41
C TYR A 108 1.68 0.32 13.66
N VAL A 109 2.00 1.20 12.72
CA VAL A 109 3.33 1.28 12.11
C VAL A 109 4.10 2.39 12.81
N ARG A 110 5.34 2.10 13.22
CA ARG A 110 6.25 3.06 13.86
C ARG A 110 7.22 3.63 12.85
N LEU A 111 7.26 4.94 12.70
CA LEU A 111 8.31 5.67 12.01
C LEU A 111 9.29 6.23 13.05
N ASN A 112 10.55 5.80 12.99
CA ASN A 112 11.62 6.44 13.73
C ASN A 112 12.07 7.67 12.95
N LEU A 113 12.05 8.83 13.60
CA LEU A 113 12.31 10.09 12.93
C LEU A 113 13.73 10.59 13.21
N LYS A 114 14.27 11.34 12.26
CA LYS A 114 15.43 12.19 12.47
C LYS A 114 15.01 13.42 13.27
N GLU A 115 15.96 14.13 13.87
CA GLU A 115 15.71 15.33 14.69
C GLU A 115 14.80 16.35 14.00
N HIS A 116 15.00 16.62 12.71
CA HIS A 116 14.15 17.53 11.96
C HIS A 116 12.66 17.11 11.98
N GLY A 117 12.37 15.82 11.81
CA GLY A 117 11.00 15.31 11.87
C GLY A 117 10.39 15.37 13.27
N ILE A 118 11.20 15.11 14.30
CA ILE A 118 10.79 15.20 15.71
C ILE A 118 10.42 16.64 16.05
N THR A 119 11.27 17.61 15.69
CA THR A 119 11.04 19.04 15.93
C THR A 119 9.79 19.54 15.19
N ALA A 120 9.61 19.13 13.93
CA ALA A 120 8.40 19.48 13.17
C ALA A 120 7.13 18.89 13.80
N LEU A 121 7.16 17.66 14.32
CA LEU A 121 6.02 17.10 15.06
C LEU A 121 5.78 17.78 16.41
N LYS A 122 6.82 18.32 17.04
CA LYS A 122 6.70 19.03 18.31
C LYS A 122 5.97 20.37 18.17
N SER A 123 6.09 21.04 17.02
CA SER A 123 5.45 22.34 16.76
C SER A 123 3.94 22.24 16.50
N VAL A 124 3.41 21.05 16.21
CA VAL A 124 1.97 20.85 16.01
C VAL A 124 1.21 21.08 17.32
N PRO A 125 0.23 22.01 17.35
CA PRO A 125 -0.53 22.31 18.56
C PRO A 125 -1.24 21.10 19.16
N LYS A 126 -1.35 21.08 20.50
CA LYS A 126 -2.15 20.07 21.20
C LYS A 126 -3.62 20.17 20.74
N GLY A 127 -4.25 19.02 20.50
CA GLY A 127 -5.63 18.94 19.98
C GLY A 127 -5.74 18.86 18.46
N GLN A 128 -4.63 18.94 17.72
CA GLN A 128 -4.56 18.55 16.32
C GLN A 128 -4.17 17.07 16.20
N GLY A 129 -4.75 16.41 15.19
CA GLY A 129 -4.41 15.06 14.77
C GLY A 129 -3.44 15.07 13.58
N PHE A 130 -3.27 13.89 12.98
CA PHE A 130 -2.35 13.70 11.86
C PHE A 130 -3.01 12.87 10.77
N VAL A 131 -2.73 13.25 9.51
CA VAL A 131 -3.05 12.43 8.34
C VAL A 131 -1.76 11.91 7.76
N THR A 132 -1.69 10.60 7.55
CA THR A 132 -0.52 9.92 7.00
C THR A 132 -0.84 9.43 5.60
N VAL A 133 -0.02 9.85 4.65
CA VAL A 133 -0.09 9.48 3.24
C VAL A 133 1.15 8.67 2.88
N ILE A 134 0.95 7.48 2.31
CA ILE A 134 2.01 6.57 1.86
C ILE A 134 1.80 6.29 0.37
N GLY A 135 2.81 6.52 -0.45
CA GLY A 135 2.71 6.28 -1.91
C GLY A 135 1.58 7.08 -2.58
N GLY A 136 1.22 8.25 -2.04
CA GLY A 136 0.11 9.07 -2.53
C GLY A 136 -1.28 8.64 -2.06
N GLN A 137 -1.40 7.60 -1.23
CA GLN A 137 -2.67 7.15 -0.67
C GLN A 137 -2.76 7.43 0.82
N VAL A 138 -3.95 7.78 1.31
CA VAL A 138 -4.19 7.96 2.75
C VAL A 138 -4.07 6.59 3.43
N ALA A 139 -3.01 6.41 4.21
CA ALA A 139 -2.79 5.21 4.99
C ALA A 139 -3.48 5.29 6.36
N SER A 140 -3.57 6.49 6.94
CA SER A 140 -4.18 6.68 8.26
C SER A 140 -4.65 8.11 8.51
N LEU A 141 -5.73 8.23 9.28
CA LEU A 141 -6.20 9.48 9.89
C LEU A 141 -5.91 9.53 11.40
N ARG A 142 -5.24 8.50 11.93
CA ARG A 142 -5.00 8.29 13.35
C ARG A 142 -3.51 8.08 13.60
N GLY A 143 -2.79 9.20 13.62
CA GLY A 143 -1.41 9.26 14.05
C GLY A 143 -1.26 9.83 15.46
N PHE A 144 -0.19 9.45 16.14
CA PHE A 144 0.25 10.12 17.36
C PHE A 144 1.78 10.06 17.47
N ARG A 145 2.32 11.05 18.18
CA ARG A 145 3.73 11.08 18.56
C ARG A 145 3.90 10.36 19.91
N LYS A 146 4.91 9.51 20.00
CA LYS A 146 5.32 8.87 21.26
C LYS A 146 6.83 8.67 21.23
N ASP A 147 7.49 9.10 22.30
CA ASP A 147 8.96 9.15 22.37
C ASP A 147 9.52 9.95 21.16
N ASP A 148 10.56 9.43 20.51
CA ASP A 148 11.14 9.97 19.27
C ASP A 148 10.53 9.35 18.00
N GLY A 149 9.36 8.72 18.13
CA GLY A 149 8.66 8.03 17.07
C GLY A 149 7.31 8.68 16.71
N PHE A 150 6.91 8.45 15.47
CA PHE A 150 5.54 8.69 15.01
C PHE A 150 4.86 7.34 14.76
N TYR A 151 3.70 7.15 15.37
CA TYR A 151 2.91 5.93 15.24
C TYR A 151 1.63 6.28 14.50
N PHE A 152 1.26 5.49 13.51
CA PHE A 152 -0.04 5.64 12.87
C PHE A 152 -0.75 4.31 12.81
N GLN A 153 -2.05 4.35 13.12
CA GLN A 153 -2.90 3.17 13.13
C GLN A 153 -3.19 2.73 11.70
N VAL A 154 -3.12 1.43 11.47
CA VAL A 154 -3.51 0.79 10.21
C VAL A 154 -4.60 -0.24 10.47
N ARG A 155 -5.20 -0.76 9.39
CA ARG A 155 -6.35 -1.67 9.47
C ARG A 155 -6.02 -2.97 10.20
N ASP A 156 -4.91 -3.59 9.84
CA ASP A 156 -4.50 -4.92 10.30
C ASP A 156 -2.98 -5.10 10.16
N GLU A 157 -2.48 -6.24 10.63
CA GLU A 157 -1.05 -6.57 10.58
C GLU A 157 -0.52 -6.75 9.16
N ALA A 158 -1.32 -7.31 8.25
CA ALA A 158 -0.91 -7.47 6.85
C ALA A 158 -0.71 -6.11 6.17
N ALA A 159 -1.60 -5.15 6.42
CA ALA A 159 -1.44 -3.77 5.97
C ALA A 159 -0.20 -3.11 6.59
N ALA A 160 0.07 -3.36 7.88
CA ALA A 160 1.26 -2.85 8.56
C ALA A 160 2.56 -3.37 7.92
N GLN A 161 2.61 -4.66 7.61
CA GLN A 161 3.75 -5.29 6.93
C GLN A 161 3.92 -4.74 5.52
N ALA A 162 2.86 -4.72 4.70
CA ALA A 162 2.91 -4.18 3.35
C ALA A 162 3.38 -2.71 3.30
N ILE A 163 2.89 -1.89 4.23
CA ILE A 163 3.34 -0.49 4.35
C ILE A 163 4.80 -0.40 4.76
N THR A 164 5.23 -1.24 5.71
CA THR A 164 6.63 -1.27 6.17
C THR A 164 7.58 -1.62 5.03
N GLU A 165 7.26 -2.67 4.28
CA GLU A 165 8.02 -3.10 3.09
C GLU A 165 8.03 -2.01 2.01
N ALA A 166 6.88 -1.43 1.71
CA ALA A 166 6.76 -0.36 0.72
C ALA A 166 7.63 0.85 1.08
N ILE A 167 7.66 1.26 2.35
CA ILE A 167 8.44 2.42 2.80
C ILE A 167 9.95 2.12 2.77
N VAL A 168 10.37 0.93 3.21
CA VAL A 168 11.80 0.55 3.19
C VAL A 168 12.30 0.42 1.75
N GLY A 169 11.40 0.04 0.83
CA GLY A 169 11.76 -0.38 -0.53
C GLY A 169 12.31 -1.79 -0.48
N GLN A 170 11.89 -2.65 -1.40
CA GLN A 170 12.52 -3.96 -1.51
C GLN A 170 13.95 -3.76 -2.01
N LYS A 171 14.94 -4.03 -1.15
CA LYS A 171 16.30 -4.26 -1.62
C LYS A 171 16.24 -5.53 -2.45
N THR A 172 16.35 -5.38 -3.76
CA THR A 172 16.79 -6.45 -4.65
C THR A 172 18.08 -7.01 -4.05
N GLN A 173 18.03 -8.23 -3.51
CA GLN A 173 19.23 -9.00 -3.22
C GLN A 173 19.79 -9.54 -4.54
#